data_AF-A0A925D877-F1
#
_entry.id   AF-A0A925D877-F1
#
_cell.length_a   1.000
_cell.length_b   1.000
_cell.length_c   1.000
_cell.angle_alpha   90.00
_cell.angle_beta   90.00
_cell.angle_gamma   90.00
#
_symmetry.space_group_name_H-M   'P 1'
#
loop_
_entity.id
_entity.type
_entity.pdbx_description
1 polymer ?
#
loop_
_entity_poly.entity_id
_entity_poly.type
_entity_poly.pdbx_seq_one_letter_code
_entity_poly.pdbx_strand_id
1 'polypeptide(L)' 'MLSYNHRDFDQLHMLIGQSGGMHPGIFIVRRDDDRRRDMSPPQISLAIGKLIKSGVPIANQFIILNHWR' A
#
# COMPACT_ATOMS: atom_id res chain seq x y z
N MET A 1 5.38 -4.94 2.51
CA MET A 1 5.28 -5.64 1.20
C MET A 1 4.67 -4.68 0.17
N LEU A 2 5.14 -4.69 -1.09
CA LEU A 2 4.61 -3.85 -2.18
C LEU A 2 3.93 -4.73 -3.23
N SER A 3 2.69 -4.40 -3.63
CA SER A 3 1.96 -5.15 -4.65
C SER A 3 1.10 -4.25 -5.55
N TYR A 4 0.85 -4.70 -6.77
CA TYR A 4 -0.14 -4.09 -7.69
C TYR A 4 -1.54 -4.70 -7.56
N ASN A 5 -1.65 -5.85 -6.89
CA ASN A 5 -2.91 -6.57 -6.74
C ASN A 5 -3.64 -6.07 -5.48
N HIS A 6 -4.52 -5.09 -5.65
CA HIS A 6 -5.20 -4.48 -4.50
C HIS A 6 -6.22 -5.43 -3.84
N ARG A 7 -6.91 -6.29 -4.59
CA ARG A 7 -8.03 -7.10 -4.07
C ARG A 7 -7.53 -8.21 -3.15
N ASP A 8 -6.56 -8.98 -3.62
CA ASP A 8 -6.10 -10.15 -2.87
C ASP A 8 -5.39 -9.75 -1.58
N PHE A 9 -4.65 -8.63 -1.61
CA PHE A 9 -3.94 -8.15 -0.43
C PHE A 9 -4.83 -7.42 0.57
N ASP A 10 -5.98 -6.89 0.15
CA ASP A 10 -6.99 -6.36 1.07
C ASP A 10 -7.67 -7.50 1.86
N GLN A 11 -8.04 -8.57 1.16
CA GLN A 11 -8.57 -9.79 1.80
C GLN A 11 -7.57 -10.41 2.78
N LEU A 12 -6.29 -10.49 2.38
CA LEU A 12 -5.23 -10.99 3.26
C LEU A 12 -5.03 -10.09 4.49
N HIS A 13 -5.05 -8.78 4.31
CA HIS A 13 -4.97 -7.81 5.41
C HIS A 13 -6.11 -8.04 6.42
N MET A 14 -7.35 -8.13 5.94
CA MET A 14 -8.51 -8.41 6.80
C MET A 14 -8.38 -9.75 7.53
N LEU A 15 -7.93 -10.81 6.85
CA LEU A 15 -7.77 -12.14 7.44
C LEU A 15 -6.71 -12.14 8.56
N ILE A 16 -5.57 -11.46 8.34
CA ILE A 16 -4.52 -11.33 9.37
C ILE A 16 -5.06 -10.55 10.57
N GLY A 17 -5.80 -9.46 10.34
CA GLY A 17 -6.44 -8.70 11.42
C GLY A 17 -7.44 -9.53 12.22
N GLN A 18 -8.30 -10.31 11.55
CA GLN A 18 -9.30 -11.17 12.19
C GLN A 18 -8.67 -12.33 12.99
N SER A 19 -7.52 -12.83 12.57
CA SER A 19 -6.78 -13.89 13.29
C SER A 19 -5.91 -13.35 14.43
N GLY A 20 -5.90 -12.03 14.67
CA GLY A 20 -5.03 -11.39 15.66
C GLY A 20 -3.54 -11.40 15.28
N GLY A 21 -3.23 -11.70 14.01
CA GLY A 21 -1.88 -11.69 13.49
C GLY A 21 -1.35 -10.27 13.27
N MET A 22 -0.03 -10.15 13.09
CA MET A 22 0.63 -8.89 12.79
C MET A 22 1.35 -8.97 11.45
N HIS A 23 1.43 -7.84 10.74
CA HIS A 23 2.25 -7.69 9.55
C HIS A 23 3.01 -6.35 9.55
N PRO A 24 4.19 -6.29 8.92
CA PRO A 24 5.02 -5.08 8.92
C PRO A 24 4.41 -3.91 8.15
N GLY A 25 3.38 -4.15 7.34
CA GLY A 25 2.67 -3.15 6.54
C GLY A 25 2.59 -3.54 5.07
N ILE A 26 1.49 -3.17 4.43
CA ILE A 26 1.20 -3.50 3.03
C ILE A 26 1.03 -2.19 2.25
N PHE A 27 1.85 -2.02 1.23
CA PHE A 27 1.78 -0.92 0.28
C PHE A 27 1.19 -1.42 -1.04
N ILE A 28 0.17 -0.74 -1.53
CA ILE A 28 -0.46 -1.03 -2.80
C ILE A 28 -0.27 0.12 -3.77
N VAL A 29 0.10 -0.20 -5.00
CA VAL A 29 0.07 0.75 -6.13
C VAL A 29 -0.96 0.22 -7.09
N ARG A 30 -2.09 0.91 -7.27
CA ARG A 30 -3.08 0.49 -8.26
C ARG A 30 -2.55 0.79 -9.66
N ARG A 31 -2.68 -0.15 -10.59
CA ARG A 31 -2.61 0.13 -12.03
C ARG A 31 -4.03 0.03 -12.55
N ASP A 32 -4.54 1.13 -13.08
CA ASP A 32 -5.90 1.21 -13.64
C ASP A 32 -5.79 1.75 -15.08
N ASP A 33 -6.90 1.76 -15.82
CA ASP A 33 -6.88 2.13 -17.26
C ASP A 33 -6.37 3.57 -17.54
N ASP A 34 -6.36 4.45 -16.52
CA ASP A 34 -5.76 5.77 -16.62
C ASP A 34 -4.25 5.75 -16.28
N ARG A 35 -3.43 5.63 -17.32
CA ARG A 35 -1.96 5.70 -17.26
C ARG A 35 -1.39 6.92 -16.52
N ARG A 36 -2.15 8.01 -16.36
CA ARG A 36 -1.69 9.20 -15.61
C ARG A 36 -1.61 8.95 -14.10
N ARG A 37 -2.24 7.88 -13.62
CA ARG A 37 -2.33 7.52 -12.20
C ARG A 37 -1.42 6.35 -11.84
N ASP A 38 -0.71 5.82 -12.83
CA ASP A 38 0.37 4.86 -12.62
C ASP A 38 1.57 5.56 -12.01
N MET A 39 2.11 4.97 -10.96
CA MET A 39 3.37 5.43 -10.38
C MET A 39 4.54 4.66 -11.01
N SER A 40 5.51 5.40 -11.54
CA SER A 40 6.81 4.84 -11.90
C SER A 40 7.58 4.38 -10.66
N PRO A 41 8.53 3.43 -10.79
CA PRO A 41 9.34 2.97 -9.65
C PRO A 41 10.01 4.11 -8.84
N PRO A 42 10.57 5.17 -9.45
CA PRO A 42 11.10 6.31 -8.70
C PRO A 42 10.03 7.05 -7.88
N GLN A 43 8.82 7.22 -8.43
CA GLN A 43 7.71 7.86 -7.71
C GLN A 43 7.24 7.01 -6.53
N ILE A 44 7.23 5.68 -6.67
CA ILE A 44 6.90 4.75 -5.57
C ILE A 44 7.90 4.91 -4.42
N SER A 45 9.20 4.88 -4.72
CA SER A 45 10.25 5.06 -3.71
C SER A 45 10.14 6.42 -3.01
N LEU A 46 9.86 7.49 -3.76
CA LEU A 46 9.66 8.83 -3.20
C LEU A 46 8.44 8.88 -2.26
N ALA A 47 7.33 8.26 -2.65
CA ALA A 47 6.11 8.24 -1.85
C ALA A 47 6.31 7.45 -0.54
N ILE A 48 6.94 6.28 -0.59
CA ILE A 48 7.30 5.51 0.59
C ILE A 48 8.23 6.34 1.51
N GLY A 49 9.23 7.00 0.94
CA GLY A 49 10.14 7.87 1.70
C GLY A 49 9.41 9.02 2.40
N LYS A 50 8.44 9.67 1.73
CA LYS A 50 7.60 10.71 2.35
C LYS A 50 6.73 10.16 3.47
N LEU A 51 6.15 8.98 3.28
CA LEU A 51 5.31 8.33 4.30
C LEU A 51 6.13 7.98 5.54
N ILE A 52 7.31 7.39 5.38
CA ILE A 52 8.20 7.09 6.52
C ILE A 52 8.57 8.37 7.27
N LYS A 53 8.92 9.45 6.54
CA LYS A 53 9.24 10.75 7.15
C LYS A 53 8.07 11.40 7.88
N SER A 54 6.82 11.07 7.51
CA SER A 54 5.64 11.62 8.19
C SER A 54 5.40 11.04 9.58
N GLY A 55 6.08 9.94 9.94
CA GLY A 55 5.91 9.29 11.25
C GLY A 55 4.60 8.51 11.40
N VAL A 56 3.80 8.39 10.34
CA VAL A 56 2.59 7.56 10.34
C VAL A 56 2.97 6.10 10.61
N PRO A 57 2.30 5.41 11.56
CA PRO A 57 2.52 3.99 11.80
C PRO A 57 2.25 3.18 10.53
N ILE A 58 3.21 2.35 10.12
CA ILE A 58 3.08 1.48 8.93
C ILE A 58 2.69 0.04 9.32
N ALA A 59 3.07 -0.39 10.52
CA ALA A 59 2.76 -1.72 11.03
C ALA A 59 1.24 -1.94 11.07
N ASN A 60 0.81 -3.11 10.62
CA ASN A 60 -0.59 -3.51 10.51
C ASN A 60 -1.46 -2.58 9.64
N GLN A 61 -0.86 -1.73 8.80
CA GLN A 61 -1.61 -0.86 7.88
C GLN A 61 -1.65 -1.41 6.46
N PHE A 62 -2.75 -1.13 5.77
CA PHE A 62 -2.94 -1.33 4.34
C PHE A 62 -3.06 0.04 3.66
N ILE A 63 -2.03 0.42 2.89
CA ILE A 63 -1.86 1.79 2.39
C ILE A 63 -1.78 1.77 0.86
N ILE A 64 -2.70 2.48 0.21
CA ILE A 64 -2.69 2.68 -1.24
C ILE A 64 -1.90 3.96 -1.54
N LEU A 65 -0.76 3.83 -2.23
CA LEU A 65 0.20 4.92 -2.45
C LEU A 65 -0.27 5.91 -3.51
N ASN A 66 -0.95 5.45 -4.56
CA ASN A 66 -1.65 6.33 -5.48
C ASN A 66 -3.07 6.55 -4.96
N HIS A 67 -3.24 7.60 -4.17
CA HIS A 67 -4.54 8.03 -3.68
C HIS A 67 -5.55 8.13 -4.84
N TRP A 68 -6.52 7.23 -4.83
CA TRP A 68 -7.79 7.42 -5.50
C TRP A 68 -8.80 7.89 -4.45
N ARG A 69 -9.58 8.91 -4.80
CA ARG A 69 -10.89 9.15 -4.18
C ARG A 69 -11.93 8.29 -4.89
#